data_AF-A0A925EJF7-F1
#
_entry.id   AF-A0A925EJF7-F1
#
_cell.length_a   1.000
_cell.length_b   1.000
_cell.length_c   1.000
_cell.angle_alpha   90.00
_cell.angle_beta   90.00
_cell.angle_gamma   90.00
#
_symmetry.space_group_name_H-M   'P 1'
#
loop_
_entity.id
_entity.type
_entity.pdbx_description
1 polymer ?
#
loop_
_entity_poly.entity_id
_entity_poly.type
_entity_poly.pdbx_seq_one_letter_code
_entity_poly.pdbx_strand_id
1 'polypeptide(L)'
;MSDDPRQKMKALLQQVSRIVPPLLITSGIALSGLILWYLLYGSCGYVSVKSSIKDMNTILYGWQALRDTTIPEFSKNGAVTYETIAIMEEWRTLAYQLKVPSCLAGARSTLIDAIESDAQTFKLAKDRITIDKKLEYLSSNDALFVRYKEHVDLIESCAPTCNVDTDFHDLPEVLHKIIRGEEWTK
;
A
#
# COMPACT_ATOMS: atom_id res chain seq x y z
N MET A 1 -39.89 -20.22 -42.87
CA MET A 1 -38.55 -20.76 -42.54
C MET A 1 -38.13 -20.08 -41.26
N SER A 2 -38.30 -20.75 -40.12
CA SER A 2 -38.21 -20.14 -38.79
C SER A 2 -36.75 -20.06 -38.36
N ASP A 3 -36.19 -18.84 -38.38
CA ASP A 3 -34.87 -18.52 -37.86
C ASP A 3 -34.95 -18.51 -36.32
N ASP A 4 -34.94 -19.70 -35.70
CA ASP A 4 -34.91 -19.82 -34.24
C ASP A 4 -33.51 -19.42 -33.73
N PRO A 5 -33.37 -18.32 -32.97
CA PRO A 5 -32.08 -17.86 -32.46
C PRO A 5 -31.40 -18.90 -31.54
N ARG A 6 -32.16 -19.84 -30.96
CA ARG A 6 -31.59 -20.94 -30.16
C ARG A 6 -30.83 -21.96 -31.01
N GLN A 7 -31.22 -22.17 -32.27
CA GLN A 7 -30.50 -23.07 -33.18
C GLN A 7 -29.18 -22.45 -33.66
N LYS A 8 -29.15 -21.13 -33.91
CA LYS A 8 -27.92 -20.41 -34.25
C LYS A 8 -26.91 -20.41 -33.10
N MET A 9 -27.38 -20.23 -31.86
CA MET A 9 -26.53 -20.26 -30.67
C MET A 9 -25.94 -21.65 -30.38
N LYS A 10 -26.70 -22.73 -30.62
CA LYS A 10 -26.19 -24.12 -30.51
C LYS A 10 -25.13 -24.44 -31.57
N ALA A 11 -25.32 -23.98 -32.81
CA ALA A 11 -24.36 -24.20 -33.89
C ALA A 11 -23.02 -23.48 -33.62
N LEU A 12 -23.06 -22.23 -33.13
CA LEU A 12 -21.87 -21.49 -32.71
C LEU A 12 -21.13 -22.18 -31.56
N LEU A 13 -21.85 -22.66 -30.53
CA LEU A 13 -21.26 -23.39 -29.41
C LEU A 13 -20.56 -24.69 -29.84
N GLN A 14 -21.15 -25.43 -30.80
CA GLN A 14 -20.52 -26.63 -31.38
C GLN A 14 -19.28 -26.32 -32.21
N GLN A 15 -19.26 -25.18 -32.91
CA GLN A 15 -18.12 -24.76 -33.71
C GLN A 15 -16.97 -24.27 -32.81
N VAL A 16 -17.29 -23.52 -31.75
CA VAL A 16 -16.34 -23.08 -30.72
C VAL A 16 -15.77 -24.26 -29.94
N SER A 17 -16.57 -25.27 -29.57
CA SER A 17 -16.07 -26.45 -28.84
C SER A 17 -15.20 -27.39 -29.69
N ARG A 18 -15.31 -27.31 -31.03
CA ARG A 18 -14.43 -28.04 -31.96
C ARG A 18 -13.08 -27.35 -32.17
N ILE A 19 -13.07 -26.01 -32.09
CA ILE A 19 -11.88 -25.18 -32.34
C ILE A 19 -11.10 -24.93 -31.05
N VAL A 20 -11.79 -24.86 -29.91
CA VAL A 20 -11.20 -24.64 -28.59
C VAL A 20 -11.45 -25.86 -27.72
N PRO A 21 -10.44 -26.71 -27.48
CA PRO A 21 -10.52 -27.80 -26.52
C PRO A 21 -11.17 -27.33 -25.21
N PRO A 22 -12.13 -28.07 -24.64
CA PRO A 22 -12.77 -27.69 -23.36
C PRO A 22 -11.75 -27.51 -22.22
N LEU A 23 -10.58 -28.16 -22.32
CA LEU A 23 -9.40 -27.97 -21.46
C LEU A 23 -8.82 -26.55 -21.51
N LEU A 24 -8.82 -25.88 -22.67
CA LEU A 24 -8.32 -24.49 -22.81
C LEU A 24 -9.29 -23.46 -22.23
N ILE A 25 -10.60 -23.74 -22.27
CA ILE A 25 -11.62 -22.86 -21.68
C ILE A 25 -11.58 -22.98 -20.16
N THR A 26 -11.49 -24.20 -19.61
CA THR A 26 -11.39 -24.40 -18.15
C THR A 26 -10.05 -23.94 -17.59
N SER A 27 -8.93 -24.16 -18.31
CA SER A 27 -7.63 -23.62 -17.91
C SER A 27 -7.60 -22.09 -17.98
N GLY A 28 -8.20 -21.48 -19.00
CA GLY A 28 -8.33 -20.03 -19.12
C GLY A 28 -9.16 -19.40 -18.01
N ILE A 29 -10.28 -20.03 -17.63
CA ILE A 29 -11.12 -19.58 -16.50
C ILE A 29 -10.36 -19.74 -15.18
N ALA A 30 -9.69 -20.87 -14.97
CA ALA A 30 -8.88 -21.10 -13.75
C ALA A 30 -7.71 -20.11 -13.63
N LEU A 31 -7.00 -19.83 -14.73
CA LEU A 31 -5.92 -18.83 -14.78
C LEU A 31 -6.45 -17.41 -14.51
N SER A 32 -7.57 -17.03 -15.12
CA SER A 32 -8.18 -15.72 -14.88
C SER A 32 -8.66 -15.55 -13.43
N GLY A 33 -9.17 -16.62 -12.81
CA GLY A 33 -9.53 -16.64 -11.39
C GLY A 33 -8.32 -16.53 -10.46
N LEU A 34 -7.22 -17.21 -10.78
CA LEU A 34 -5.96 -17.14 -10.04
C LEU A 34 -5.32 -15.75 -10.11
N ILE A 35 -5.29 -15.13 -11.29
CA ILE A 35 -4.79 -13.77 -11.48
C ILE A 35 -5.65 -12.78 -10.69
N LEU A 36 -6.98 -12.88 -10.78
CA LEU A 36 -7.89 -12.02 -10.02
C LEU A 36 -7.71 -12.19 -8.51
N TRP A 37 -7.56 -13.43 -8.04
CA TRP A 37 -7.31 -13.70 -6.62
C TRP A 37 -5.98 -13.11 -6.15
N TYR A 38 -4.91 -13.23 -6.95
CA TYR A 38 -3.61 -12.65 -6.65
C TYR A 38 -3.65 -11.10 -6.64
N LEU A 39 -4.37 -10.48 -7.58
CA LEU A 39 -4.58 -9.02 -7.63
C LEU A 39 -5.38 -8.48 -6.44
N LEU A 40 -6.29 -9.29 -5.87
CA LEU A 40 -7.11 -8.89 -4.73
C LEU A 40 -6.45 -9.21 -3.37
N TYR A 41 -5.83 -10.38 -3.25
CA TYR A 41 -5.40 -10.99 -1.97
C TYR A 41 -3.91 -11.34 -1.90
N GLY A 42 -3.14 -11.10 -2.96
CA GLY A 42 -1.68 -11.22 -2.93
C GLY A 42 -1.04 -10.24 -1.92
N SER A 43 0.28 -10.36 -1.74
CA SER A 43 1.05 -9.52 -0.81
C SER A 43 0.82 -8.02 -1.04
N CYS A 44 0.70 -7.59 -2.29
CA CYS A 44 0.33 -6.22 -2.69
C CYS A 44 -1.05 -6.16 -3.38
N GLY A 45 -1.91 -7.12 -3.06
CA GLY A 45 -3.28 -7.14 -3.54
C GLY A 45 -4.11 -6.01 -2.94
N TYR A 46 -5.15 -5.59 -3.66
CA TYR A 46 -6.00 -4.45 -3.31
C TYR A 46 -6.47 -4.47 -1.85
N VAL A 47 -6.93 -5.62 -1.35
CA VAL A 47 -7.48 -5.74 0.01
C VAL A 47 -6.39 -5.52 1.06
N SER A 48 -5.20 -6.11 0.85
CA SER A 48 -4.09 -5.97 1.79
C SER A 48 -3.55 -4.55 1.81
N VAL A 49 -3.36 -3.92 0.64
CA VAL A 49 -2.89 -2.53 0.50
C VAL A 49 -3.86 -1.58 1.19
N LYS A 50 -5.16 -1.69 0.89
CA LYS A 50 -6.18 -0.80 1.47
C LYS A 50 -6.28 -0.94 2.99
N SER A 51 -6.19 -2.17 3.51
CA SER A 51 -6.19 -2.39 4.95
C SER A 51 -4.96 -1.76 5.62
N SER A 52 -3.76 -1.98 5.06
CA SER A 52 -2.53 -1.41 5.62
C SER A 52 -2.48 0.12 5.54
N ILE A 53 -3.00 0.72 4.46
CA ILE A 53 -3.15 2.18 4.34
C ILE A 53 -4.05 2.72 5.46
N LYS A 54 -5.16 2.03 5.76
CA LYS A 54 -6.06 2.42 6.87
C LYS A 54 -5.32 2.40 8.22
N ASP A 55 -4.51 1.38 8.47
CA ASP A 55 -3.74 1.26 9.72
C ASP A 55 -2.66 2.36 9.81
N MET A 56 -1.93 2.61 8.71
CA MET A 56 -0.94 3.68 8.61
C MET A 56 -1.57 5.07 8.82
N ASN A 57 -2.74 5.32 8.19
CA ASN A 57 -3.48 6.56 8.36
C ASN A 57 -4.02 6.73 9.77
N THR A 58 -4.38 5.65 10.46
CA THR A 58 -4.77 5.72 11.88
C THR A 58 -3.63 6.28 12.73
N ILE A 59 -2.40 5.84 12.49
CA ILE A 59 -1.20 6.35 13.17
C ILE A 59 -0.89 7.78 12.76
N LEU A 60 -0.97 8.11 11.47
CA LEU A 60 -0.81 9.49 11.01
C LEU A 60 -1.77 10.44 11.72
N TYR A 61 -3.07 10.12 11.73
CA TYR A 61 -4.09 10.99 12.31
C TYR A 61 -3.96 11.10 13.82
N GLY A 62 -3.61 10.00 14.49
CA GLY A 62 -3.29 10.01 15.92
C GLY A 62 -2.12 10.94 16.24
N TRP A 63 -1.04 10.84 15.45
CA TRP A 63 0.12 11.74 15.58
C TRP A 63 -0.23 13.20 15.28
N GLN A 64 -0.97 13.48 14.21
CA GLN A 64 -1.36 14.84 13.85
C GLN A 64 -2.24 15.50 14.93
N ALA A 65 -3.21 14.77 15.49
CA ALA A 65 -4.01 15.27 16.60
C ALA A 65 -3.14 15.61 17.83
N LEU A 66 -2.09 14.82 18.08
CA LEU A 66 -1.13 15.10 19.14
C LEU A 66 -0.29 16.34 18.83
N ARG A 67 0.15 16.55 17.59
CA ARG A 67 0.86 17.78 17.17
C ARG A 67 -0.01 19.02 17.35
N ASP A 68 -1.27 18.95 16.93
CA ASP A 68 -2.21 20.08 16.98
C ASP A 68 -2.44 20.60 18.40
N THR A 69 -2.28 19.72 19.40
CA THR A 69 -2.39 20.08 20.82
C THR A 69 -1.03 20.44 21.44
N THR A 70 0.03 19.73 21.05
CA THR A 70 1.35 19.86 21.69
C THR A 70 2.15 21.04 21.16
N ILE A 71 2.09 21.37 19.87
CA ILE A 71 2.84 22.51 19.29
C ILE A 71 2.43 23.84 19.94
N PRO A 72 1.13 24.16 20.12
CA PRO A 72 0.73 25.39 20.81
C PRO A 72 1.18 25.43 22.27
N GLU A 73 1.14 24.31 22.98
CA GLU A 73 1.61 24.23 24.38
C GLU A 73 3.12 24.42 24.46
N PHE A 74 3.86 23.75 23.58
CA PHE A 74 5.31 23.85 23.45
C PHE A 74 5.76 25.28 23.12
N SER A 75 5.04 25.97 22.22
CA SER A 75 5.32 27.37 21.87
C SER A 75 5.16 28.32 23.07
N LYS A 76 4.20 28.06 23.97
CA LYS A 76 3.94 28.90 25.15
C LYS A 76 4.89 28.61 26.31
N ASN A 77 5.14 27.33 26.57
CA ASN A 77 5.82 26.88 27.79
C ASN A 77 7.29 26.52 27.54
N GLY A 78 7.72 26.39 26.28
CA GLY A 78 9.07 25.98 25.88
C GLY A 78 9.40 24.51 26.17
N ALA A 79 8.43 23.75 26.64
CA ALA A 79 8.57 22.34 27.01
C ALA A 79 7.24 21.60 26.83
N VAL A 80 7.35 20.28 26.70
CA VAL A 80 6.22 19.34 26.67
C VAL A 80 6.17 18.59 28.00
N THR A 81 4.98 18.29 28.50
CA THR A 81 4.82 17.52 29.74
C THR A 81 5.32 16.08 29.57
N TYR A 82 5.71 15.45 30.68
CA TYR A 82 6.16 14.05 30.66
C TYR A 82 5.07 13.10 30.12
N GLU A 83 3.81 13.35 30.48
CA GLU A 83 2.65 12.57 30.02
C GLU A 83 2.52 12.62 28.49
N THR A 84 2.61 13.81 27.90
CA THR A 84 2.55 13.97 26.45
C THR A 84 3.73 13.29 25.75
N ILE A 85 4.94 13.35 26.33
CA ILE A 85 6.10 12.61 25.81
C ILE A 85 5.86 11.09 25.86
N ALA A 86 5.24 10.58 26.91
CA ALA A 86 4.90 9.15 27.00
C ALA A 86 3.93 8.73 25.89
N ILE A 87 2.88 9.53 25.65
CA ILE A 87 1.93 9.29 24.55
C ILE A 87 2.63 9.35 23.19
N MET A 88 3.58 10.27 22.99
CA MET A 88 4.41 10.31 21.77
C MET A 88 5.21 9.01 21.58
N GLU A 89 5.81 8.47 22.64
CA GLU A 89 6.56 7.21 22.54
C GLU A 89 5.66 6.00 22.24
N GLU A 90 4.41 6.01 22.71
CA GLU A 90 3.43 4.97 22.36
C GLU A 90 3.12 5.00 20.86
N TRP A 91 2.79 6.17 20.31
CA TRP A 91 2.51 6.30 18.87
C TRP A 91 3.71 5.95 18.00
N ARG A 92 4.91 6.37 18.42
CA ARG A 92 6.17 5.99 17.78
C ARG A 92 6.31 4.47 17.77
N THR A 93 6.09 3.81 18.90
CA THR A 93 6.14 2.34 19.00
C THR A 93 5.13 1.67 18.08
N LEU A 94 3.89 2.18 18.01
CA LEU A 94 2.87 1.67 17.09
C LEU A 94 3.30 1.81 15.63
N ALA A 95 3.92 2.94 15.26
CA ALA A 95 4.46 3.15 13.91
C ALA A 95 5.55 2.12 13.55
N TYR A 96 6.47 1.83 14.47
CA TYR A 96 7.49 0.79 14.27
C TYR A 96 6.89 -0.63 14.21
N GLN A 97 5.80 -0.90 14.92
CA GLN A 97 5.15 -2.21 14.94
C GLN A 97 4.23 -2.48 13.73
N LEU A 98 3.91 -1.46 12.93
CA LEU A 98 3.11 -1.62 11.71
C LEU A 98 3.70 -2.70 10.80
N LYS A 99 2.86 -3.67 10.44
CA LYS A 99 3.17 -4.66 9.40
C LYS A 99 2.48 -4.23 8.12
N VAL A 100 3.26 -3.97 7.09
CA VAL A 100 2.75 -3.53 5.79
C VAL A 100 3.33 -4.40 4.67
N PRO A 101 2.60 -4.59 3.57
CA PRO A 101 3.13 -5.11 2.31
C PRO A 101 4.43 -4.44 1.85
N SER A 102 5.25 -5.15 1.08
CA SER A 102 6.50 -4.63 0.52
C SER A 102 6.31 -3.38 -0.34
N CYS A 103 5.23 -3.31 -1.13
CA CYS A 103 4.88 -2.12 -1.91
C CYS A 103 4.65 -0.87 -1.03
N LEU A 104 4.20 -1.03 0.22
CA LEU A 104 4.00 0.06 1.18
C LEU A 104 5.21 0.31 2.09
N ALA A 105 6.32 -0.44 1.92
CA ALA A 105 7.48 -0.31 2.78
C ALA A 105 8.08 1.11 2.76
N GLY A 106 8.13 1.74 1.58
CA GLY A 106 8.59 3.13 1.43
C GLY A 106 7.68 4.13 2.14
N ALA A 107 6.36 3.99 1.99
CA ALA A 107 5.39 4.84 2.69
C ALA A 107 5.49 4.68 4.21
N ARG A 108 5.63 3.45 4.71
CA ARG A 108 5.83 3.19 6.15
C ARG A 108 7.12 3.80 6.67
N SER A 109 8.23 3.68 5.92
CA SER A 109 9.50 4.30 6.32
C SER A 109 9.34 5.80 6.46
N THR A 110 8.75 6.48 5.46
CA THR A 110 8.52 7.92 5.51
C THR A 110 7.63 8.34 6.69
N LEU A 111 6.60 7.55 7.04
CA LEU A 111 5.76 7.82 8.22
C LEU A 111 6.56 7.73 9.52
N ILE A 112 7.37 6.68 9.66
CA ILE A 112 8.24 6.48 10.82
C ILE A 112 9.25 7.62 10.93
N ASP A 113 9.89 8.01 9.83
CA ASP A 113 10.88 9.09 9.80
C ASP A 113 10.24 10.44 10.20
N ALA A 114 9.02 10.71 9.74
CA ALA A 114 8.26 11.91 10.12
C ALA A 114 7.96 11.95 11.63
N ILE A 115 7.47 10.83 12.18
CA ILE A 115 7.17 10.68 13.61
C ILE A 115 8.44 10.79 14.45
N GLU A 116 9.52 10.14 14.04
CA GLU A 116 10.80 10.15 14.73
C GLU A 116 11.41 11.57 14.77
N SER A 117 11.43 12.27 13.62
CA SER A 117 11.96 13.64 13.54
C SER A 117 11.19 14.61 14.44
N ASP A 118 9.86 14.52 14.45
CA ASP A 118 9.02 15.31 15.36
C ASP A 118 9.27 14.96 16.83
N ALA A 119 9.27 13.67 17.17
CA ALA A 119 9.48 13.20 18.54
C ALA A 119 10.82 13.67 19.09
N GLN A 120 11.87 13.61 18.27
CA GLN A 120 13.18 14.14 18.63
C GLN A 120 13.12 15.65 18.88
N THR A 121 12.40 16.40 18.05
CA THR A 121 12.24 17.85 18.22
C THR A 121 11.54 18.22 19.52
N PHE A 122 10.48 17.48 19.91
CA PHE A 122 9.82 17.66 21.21
C PHE A 122 10.69 17.22 22.40
N LYS A 123 11.51 16.19 22.21
CA LYS A 123 12.47 15.69 23.21
C LYS A 123 13.71 16.57 23.37
N LEU A 124 14.02 17.48 22.44
CA LEU A 124 15.11 18.48 22.56
C LEU A 124 14.84 19.55 23.65
N ALA A 125 14.07 19.20 24.69
CA ALA A 125 13.81 20.00 25.87
C ALA A 125 15.04 20.10 26.79
N LYS A 126 16.11 20.76 26.31
CA LYS A 126 17.16 21.48 27.07
C LYS A 126 18.33 21.98 26.23
N ASP A 127 18.41 21.62 24.96
CA ASP A 127 19.54 22.04 24.13
C ASP A 127 19.44 23.50 23.72
N ARG A 128 20.62 24.12 23.47
CA ARG A 128 20.93 25.55 23.27
C ARG A 128 20.17 26.27 22.13
N ILE A 129 19.12 25.68 21.61
CA ILE A 129 18.33 26.12 20.47
C ILE A 129 17.07 26.85 20.99
N THR A 130 16.76 28.01 20.40
CA THR A 130 15.58 28.81 20.76
C THR A 130 14.27 28.08 20.42
N ILE A 131 13.17 28.45 21.10
CA ILE A 131 11.83 27.91 20.83
C ILE A 131 11.47 28.11 19.35
N ASP A 132 11.75 29.29 18.78
CA ASP A 132 11.44 29.61 17.39
C ASP A 132 12.10 28.65 16.39
N LYS A 133 13.37 28.29 16.61
CA LYS A 133 14.07 27.32 15.76
C LYS A 133 13.49 25.92 15.86
N LYS A 134 12.99 25.53 17.04
CA LYS A 134 12.32 24.23 17.21
C LYS A 134 10.97 24.21 16.51
N LEU A 135 10.23 25.32 16.54
CA LEU A 135 9.00 25.50 15.76
C LEU A 135 9.27 25.47 14.25
N GLU A 136 10.37 26.06 13.81
CA GLU A 136 10.84 25.97 12.42
C GLU A 136 11.13 24.53 12.01
N TYR A 137 11.83 23.74 12.85
CA TYR A 137 12.03 22.31 12.59
C TYR A 137 10.72 21.53 12.50
N LEU A 138 9.80 21.74 13.46
CA LEU A 138 8.48 21.09 13.44
C LEU A 138 7.68 21.43 12.18
N SER A 139 7.75 22.68 11.72
CA SER A 139 7.12 23.08 10.46
C SER A 139 7.82 22.45 9.25
N SER A 140 9.15 22.34 9.26
CA SER A 140 9.89 21.69 8.17
C SER A 140 9.57 20.18 8.05
N ASN A 141 9.24 19.54 9.16
CA ASN A 141 8.82 18.14 9.20
C ASN A 141 7.45 17.90 8.53
N ASP A 142 6.62 18.93 8.34
CA ASP A 142 5.36 18.80 7.60
C ASP A 142 5.56 18.20 6.20
N ALA A 143 6.70 18.51 5.56
CA ALA A 143 7.06 17.97 4.25
C ALA A 143 7.20 16.44 4.25
N LEU A 144 7.60 15.83 5.38
CA LEU A 144 7.70 14.38 5.51
C LEU A 144 6.32 13.74 5.55
N PHE A 145 5.36 14.34 6.26
CA PHE A 145 3.96 13.89 6.27
C PHE A 145 3.28 14.07 4.91
N VAL A 146 3.61 15.14 4.18
CA VAL A 146 3.15 15.33 2.78
C VAL A 146 3.71 14.23 1.89
N ARG A 147 5.01 13.95 1.95
CA ARG A 147 5.65 12.88 1.17
C ARG A 147 5.06 11.50 1.48
N TYR A 148 4.74 11.24 2.75
CA TYR A 148 4.00 10.03 3.13
C TYR A 148 2.67 9.93 2.37
N LYS A 149 1.87 11.00 2.36
CA LYS A 149 0.57 11.01 1.67
C LYS A 149 0.74 10.81 0.17
N GLU A 150 1.72 11.47 -0.45
CA GLU A 150 2.03 11.29 -1.88
C GLU A 150 2.39 9.84 -2.21
N HIS A 151 3.18 9.16 -1.36
CA HIS A 151 3.50 7.74 -1.55
C HIS A 151 2.26 6.85 -1.42
N VAL A 152 1.41 7.12 -0.42
CA VAL A 152 0.16 6.37 -0.22
C VAL A 152 -0.77 6.56 -1.43
N ASP A 153 -0.96 7.80 -1.89
CA ASP A 153 -1.83 8.14 -3.02
C ASP A 153 -1.33 7.48 -4.32
N LEU A 154 -0.01 7.51 -4.56
CA LEU A 154 0.59 6.82 -5.70
C LEU A 154 0.30 5.32 -5.66
N ILE A 155 0.54 4.67 -4.53
CA ILE A 155 0.34 3.21 -4.38
C ILE A 155 -1.15 2.84 -4.42
N GLU A 156 -2.03 3.64 -3.83
CA GLU A 156 -3.48 3.41 -3.86
C GLU A 156 -4.03 3.57 -5.28
N SER A 157 -3.58 4.60 -6.02
CA SER A 157 -3.97 4.83 -7.41
C SER A 157 -3.53 3.70 -8.35
N CYS A 158 -2.43 3.03 -8.00
CA CYS A 158 -1.86 1.95 -8.78
C CYS A 158 -2.24 0.54 -8.26
N ALA A 159 -2.94 0.39 -7.14
CA ALA A 159 -3.45 -0.91 -6.67
C ALA A 159 -4.72 -1.27 -7.48
N PRO A 160 -4.79 -2.44 -8.17
CA PRO A 160 -4.05 -3.69 -7.94
C PRO A 160 -2.84 -3.94 -8.87
N THR A 161 -2.54 -3.00 -9.78
CA THR A 161 -1.52 -3.15 -10.83
C THR A 161 -0.07 -2.88 -10.38
N CYS A 162 0.17 -2.30 -9.21
CA CYS A 162 1.52 -2.09 -8.64
C CYS A 162 2.38 -3.36 -8.60
N ASN A 163 1.75 -4.54 -8.54
CA ASN A 163 2.42 -5.83 -8.51
C ASN A 163 2.75 -6.38 -9.92
N VAL A 164 2.25 -5.74 -10.97
CA VAL A 164 2.36 -6.21 -12.35
C VAL A 164 3.72 -5.78 -12.95
N ASP A 165 4.30 -4.66 -12.53
CA ASP A 165 5.57 -4.18 -13.09
C ASP A 165 6.81 -4.97 -12.63
N THR A 166 6.76 -5.72 -11.52
CA THR A 166 7.92 -6.50 -11.05
C THR A 166 7.83 -8.01 -11.29
N ASP A 167 6.63 -8.61 -11.32
CA ASP A 167 6.47 -10.07 -11.45
C ASP A 167 5.84 -10.51 -12.79
N PHE A 168 5.22 -9.60 -13.57
CA PHE A 168 4.57 -9.99 -14.83
C PHE A 168 5.41 -9.75 -16.09
N HIS A 169 6.62 -9.21 -15.99
CA HIS A 169 7.55 -9.19 -17.14
C HIS A 169 7.81 -10.61 -17.69
N ASP A 170 7.80 -11.61 -16.81
CA ASP A 170 8.00 -13.00 -17.17
C ASP A 170 6.70 -13.76 -17.44
N LEU A 171 5.52 -13.18 -17.15
CA LEU A 171 4.25 -13.87 -17.38
C LEU A 171 3.98 -14.19 -18.86
N PRO A 172 4.28 -13.29 -19.82
CA PRO A 172 4.24 -13.61 -21.23
C PRO A 172 5.19 -14.77 -21.56
N GLU A 173 6.38 -14.80 -20.98
CA GLU A 173 7.39 -15.83 -21.25
C GLU A 173 7.01 -17.20 -20.67
N VAL A 174 6.47 -17.20 -19.45
CA VAL A 174 5.93 -18.39 -18.76
C VAL A 174 4.69 -18.92 -19.48
N LEU A 175 3.74 -18.06 -19.88
CA LEU A 175 2.61 -18.50 -20.72
C LEU A 175 3.11 -19.06 -22.06
N HIS A 176 4.10 -18.43 -22.69
CA HIS A 176 4.61 -18.85 -23.98
C HIS A 176 5.43 -20.15 -23.93
N LYS A 177 6.04 -20.48 -22.78
CA LYS A 177 6.69 -21.78 -22.51
C LYS A 177 5.68 -22.88 -22.17
N ILE A 178 4.64 -22.57 -21.38
CA ILE A 178 3.53 -23.49 -21.07
C ILE A 178 2.74 -23.85 -22.33
N ILE A 179 2.45 -22.88 -23.21
CA ILE A 179 1.78 -23.10 -24.50
C ILE A 179 2.64 -23.94 -25.45
N ARG A 180 3.98 -23.91 -25.30
CA ARG A 180 4.93 -24.71 -26.10
C ARG A 180 5.25 -26.10 -25.53
N GLY A 181 4.82 -26.41 -24.30
CA GLY A 181 5.08 -27.71 -23.67
C GLY A 181 6.54 -27.96 -23.29
N GLU A 182 7.32 -26.91 -23.04
CA GLU A 182 8.72 -27.04 -22.59
C GLU A 182 8.74 -27.29 -21.07
N GLU A 183 9.30 -28.44 -20.63
CA GLU A 183 9.41 -28.80 -19.21
C GLU A 183 10.44 -27.94 -18.46
N TRP A 184 10.06 -27.53 -17.25
CA TRP A 184 10.96 -26.89 -16.29
C TRP A 184 12.05 -27.87 -15.84
N THR A 185 13.25 -27.74 -16.38
CA THR A 185 14.45 -28.32 -15.75
C THR A 185 15.09 -27.23 -14.88
N LYS A 186 15.23 -27.54 -13.58
CA LYS A 186 15.85 -26.68 -12.55
C LYS A 186 17.31 -26.39 -12.84
#